data_AF-A0A699RCK6-F1
#
_entry.id   AF-A0A699RCK6-F1
#
_cell.length_a   1.000
_cell.length_b   1.000
_cell.length_c   1.000
_cell.angle_alpha   90.00
_cell.angle_beta   90.00
_cell.angle_gamma   90.00
#
_symmetry.space_group_name_H-M   'P 1'
#
loop_
_entity.id
_entity.type
_entity.pdbx_description
1 polymer ?
#
loop_
_entity_poly.entity_id
_entity_poly.type
_entity_poly.pdbx_seq_one_letter_code
_entity_poly.pdbx_strand_id
1 'polypeptide(L)'
;MSNRVQAASLNEKVIMRRARPNINTLRIRLSQAFGQELLAAGKSRLLTSQEQLDALYPGLALLPGDTDEAALVQFTATSDASALILYYHDPTDPSTVLNHSFSLSAGRHFYQAEADRSAIAGLGPFTTSTTTMSLGQINSALTTQQTYIQGVLGLQTKVEIPYLASLRSFGRNIIVTSAVMTAQIPDNTSGLRMNMLPPALLDLHTTNQNNQQLVVIPRSNVSTGASTINYNAAVANLAGVSQAGYEWSLLDYCQGVINGQVTNNGFLLNT
;
A
#
# COMPACT_ATOMS: atom_id res chain seq x y z
N MET A 1 -20.00 -21.20 10.81
CA MET A 1 -19.99 -22.28 9.79
C MET A 1 -18.58 -22.36 9.24
N SER A 2 -17.77 -23.16 9.93
CA SER A 2 -16.34 -23.33 9.69
C SER A 2 -16.14 -24.61 8.90
N ASN A 3 -15.51 -24.49 7.74
CA ASN A 3 -14.73 -25.49 7.02
C ASN A 3 -14.31 -24.84 5.70
N ARG A 4 -13.41 -23.84 5.80
CA ARG A 4 -12.63 -23.44 4.63
C ARG A 4 -11.65 -24.57 4.40
N VAL A 5 -11.79 -25.29 3.28
CA VAL A 5 -10.74 -26.18 2.78
C VAL A 5 -9.54 -25.28 2.49
N GLN A 6 -8.65 -25.15 3.47
CA GLN A 6 -7.30 -24.73 3.19
C GLN A 6 -6.67 -25.90 2.43
N ALA A 7 -6.30 -25.69 1.18
CA ALA A 7 -5.17 -26.43 0.62
C ALA A 7 -3.88 -25.92 1.28
N ALA A 8 -3.82 -26.01 2.62
CA ALA A 8 -2.56 -26.18 3.30
C ALA A 8 -2.24 -27.65 3.08
N SER A 9 -1.03 -27.95 2.61
CA SER A 9 -0.52 -29.30 2.74
C SER A 9 -0.61 -29.66 4.22
N LEU A 10 -1.56 -30.52 4.57
CA LEU A 10 -1.77 -31.00 5.94
C LEU A 10 -0.55 -31.79 6.46
N ASN A 11 0.55 -31.91 5.69
CA ASN A 11 1.80 -32.54 6.12
C ASN A 11 3.10 -32.15 5.39
N GLU A 12 3.17 -31.09 4.58
CA GLU A 12 4.44 -30.70 3.93
C GLU A 12 4.66 -29.19 4.00
N LYS A 13 5.64 -28.81 4.83
CA LYS A 13 6.52 -27.64 4.71
C LYS A 13 6.02 -26.56 3.74
N VAL A 14 5.52 -25.44 4.29
CA VAL A 14 5.16 -24.23 3.55
C VAL A 14 6.26 -23.94 2.52
N ILE A 15 5.88 -23.93 1.24
CA ILE A 15 6.84 -23.78 0.14
C ILE A 15 7.20 -22.31 0.03
N MET A 16 8.24 -21.92 0.75
CA MET A 16 8.73 -20.55 0.76
C MET A 16 9.57 -20.28 -0.49
N ARG A 17 9.20 -19.23 -1.24
CA ARG A 17 10.01 -18.68 -2.33
C ARG A 17 10.10 -17.18 -2.16
N ARG A 18 11.33 -16.66 -2.21
CA ARG A 18 11.61 -15.23 -2.12
C ARG A 18 11.53 -14.59 -3.50
N ALA A 19 10.71 -13.55 -3.63
CA ALA A 19 10.70 -12.68 -4.80
C ALA A 19 12.08 -12.05 -5.01
N ARG A 20 12.54 -11.93 -6.26
CA ARG A 20 13.86 -11.38 -6.59
C ARG A 20 13.69 -10.18 -7.53
N PRO A 21 14.38 -9.06 -7.31
CA PRO A 21 14.24 -7.85 -8.14
C PRO A 21 14.46 -8.08 -9.65
N ASN A 22 15.30 -9.05 -10.01
CA ASN A 22 15.66 -9.34 -11.40
C ASN A 22 14.84 -10.48 -12.01
N ILE A 23 13.82 -10.99 -11.33
CA ILE A 23 12.96 -12.06 -11.83
C ILE A 23 11.50 -11.60 -11.83
N ASN A 24 10.96 -11.42 -13.03
CA ASN A 24 9.60 -10.90 -13.24
C ASN A 24 8.52 -11.99 -13.16
N THR A 25 8.87 -13.22 -12.79
CA THR A 25 7.94 -14.34 -12.67
C THR A 25 8.19 -15.12 -11.38
N LEU A 26 7.12 -15.60 -10.76
CA LEU A 26 7.18 -16.46 -9.58
C LEU A 26 6.70 -17.86 -9.96
N ARG A 27 7.57 -18.86 -9.82
CA ARG A 27 7.24 -20.27 -10.01
C ARG A 27 7.32 -21.00 -8.68
N ILE A 28 6.16 -21.46 -8.20
CA ILE A 28 6.05 -22.23 -6.97
C ILE A 28 5.73 -23.67 -7.36
N ARG A 29 6.64 -24.60 -7.06
CA ARG A 29 6.37 -26.03 -7.19
C ARG A 29 5.46 -26.41 -6.04
N LEU A 30 4.29 -26.97 -6.32
CA LEU A 30 3.37 -27.48 -5.30
C LEU A 30 3.76 -28.91 -4.88
N SER A 31 3.11 -29.42 -3.83
CA SER A 31 3.37 -30.78 -3.33
C SER A 31 3.04 -31.84 -4.38
N GLN A 32 3.77 -32.96 -4.33
CA GLN A 32 3.46 -34.10 -5.21
C GLN A 32 2.07 -34.68 -4.90
N ALA A 33 1.65 -34.64 -3.63
CA ALA A 33 0.32 -35.07 -3.20
C ALA A 33 -0.79 -34.28 -3.91
N PHE A 34 -0.68 -32.95 -3.98
CA PHE A 34 -1.64 -32.11 -4.70
C PHE A 34 -1.65 -32.42 -6.21
N GLY A 35 -0.47 -32.67 -6.81
CA GLY A 35 -0.38 -33.11 -8.19
C GLY A 35 -1.09 -34.45 -8.46
N GLN A 36 -0.99 -35.41 -7.52
CA GLN A 36 -1.71 -36.68 -7.61
C GLN A 36 -3.22 -36.52 -7.46
N GLU A 37 -3.65 -35.60 -6.59
CA GLU A 37 -5.06 -35.24 -6.41
C GLU A 37 -5.67 -34.67 -7.70
N LEU A 38 -5.00 -33.69 -8.32
CA LEU A 38 -5.41 -33.14 -9.61
C LEU A 38 -5.48 -34.20 -10.70
N LEU A 39 -4.48 -35.09 -10.76
CA LEU A 39 -4.46 -36.18 -11.73
C LEU A 39 -5.62 -37.17 -11.51
N ALA A 40 -5.95 -37.49 -10.25
CA ALA A 40 -7.06 -38.37 -9.91
C ALA A 40 -8.43 -37.74 -10.21
N ALA A 41 -8.58 -36.44 -9.96
CA ALA A 41 -9.78 -35.67 -10.32
C ALA A 41 -9.96 -35.60 -11.85
N GLY A 42 -8.87 -35.39 -12.60
CA GLY A 42 -8.86 -35.47 -14.06
C GLY A 42 -9.28 -36.84 -14.59
N LYS A 43 -8.74 -37.93 -14.03
CA LYS A 43 -9.15 -39.31 -14.38
C LYS A 43 -10.62 -39.58 -14.09
N SER A 44 -11.16 -38.99 -13.03
CA SER A 44 -12.58 -39.09 -12.64
C SER A 44 -13.50 -38.15 -13.43
N ARG A 45 -12.99 -37.43 -14.45
CA ARG A 45 -13.73 -36.44 -15.25
C ARG A 45 -14.32 -35.27 -14.43
N LEU A 46 -13.68 -34.93 -13.33
CA LEU A 46 -14.08 -33.81 -12.46
C LEU A 46 -13.34 -32.50 -12.77
N LEU A 47 -12.51 -32.46 -13.83
CA LEU A 47 -11.74 -31.29 -14.26
C LEU A 47 -11.93 -31.01 -15.76
N THR A 48 -13.13 -31.24 -16.28
CA THR A 48 -13.45 -31.07 -17.71
C THR A 48 -13.87 -29.65 -18.09
N SER A 49 -14.20 -28.81 -17.09
CA SER A 49 -14.52 -27.40 -17.27
C SER A 49 -13.92 -26.55 -16.16
N GLN A 50 -13.83 -25.24 -16.40
CA GLN A 50 -13.34 -24.27 -15.41
C GLN A 50 -14.25 -24.24 -14.17
N GLU A 51 -15.56 -24.37 -14.34
CA GLU A 51 -16.52 -24.35 -13.23
C GLU A 51 -16.31 -25.53 -12.27
N GLN A 52 -15.92 -26.69 -12.79
CA GLN A 52 -15.61 -27.86 -11.97
C GLN A 52 -14.29 -27.66 -11.20
N LEU A 53 -13.28 -27.04 -11.84
CA LEU A 53 -12.04 -26.66 -11.18
C LEU A 53 -12.31 -25.67 -10.04
N ASP A 54 -13.08 -24.61 -10.31
CA ASP A 54 -13.42 -23.58 -9.32
C ASP A 54 -14.24 -24.15 -8.15
N ALA A 55 -15.08 -25.17 -8.41
CA ALA A 55 -15.85 -25.85 -7.37
C ALA A 55 -14.98 -26.71 -6.44
N LEU A 56 -13.96 -27.37 -6.98
CA LEU A 56 -13.00 -28.17 -6.20
C LEU A 56 -11.96 -27.29 -5.51
N TYR A 57 -11.49 -26.25 -6.19
CA TYR A 57 -10.43 -25.35 -5.75
C TYR A 57 -10.86 -23.89 -5.96
N PRO A 58 -11.48 -23.25 -4.96
CA PRO A 58 -12.10 -21.93 -5.11
C PRO A 58 -11.09 -20.79 -5.31
N GLY A 59 -9.78 -21.05 -5.18
CA GLY A 59 -8.73 -20.08 -5.46
C GLY A 59 -7.37 -20.43 -4.87
N LEU A 60 -6.41 -19.54 -5.09
CA LEU A 60 -5.06 -19.59 -4.53
C LEU A 60 -4.85 -18.38 -3.63
N ALA A 61 -4.22 -18.59 -2.47
CA ALA A 61 -3.74 -17.51 -1.62
C ALA A 61 -2.21 -17.56 -1.56
N LEU A 62 -1.57 -16.42 -1.78
CA LEU A 62 -0.15 -16.22 -1.52
C LEU A 62 -0.03 -15.51 -0.18
N LEU A 63 0.69 -16.13 0.75
CA LEU A 63 0.93 -15.58 2.08
C LEU A 63 2.42 -15.23 2.22
N PRO A 64 2.77 -14.14 2.93
CA PRO A 64 4.16 -13.88 3.29
C PRO A 64 4.67 -15.01 4.19
N GLY A 65 6.00 -15.21 4.21
CA GLY A 65 6.61 -16.08 5.22
C GLY A 65 6.48 -15.46 6.62
N ASP A 66 6.53 -16.30 7.66
CA ASP A 66 6.34 -15.88 9.06
C ASP A 66 7.33 -14.81 9.55
N THR A 67 8.46 -14.66 8.86
CA THR A 67 9.52 -13.68 9.18
C THR A 67 9.68 -12.60 8.11
N ASP A 68 8.82 -12.55 7.09
CA ASP A 68 8.90 -11.55 6.03
C ASP A 68 8.20 -10.25 6.46
N GLU A 69 8.98 -9.29 6.96
CA GLU A 69 8.51 -7.95 7.29
C GLU A 69 8.53 -7.04 6.04
N ALA A 70 7.43 -6.32 5.79
CA ALA A 70 7.31 -5.23 4.81
C ALA A 70 7.54 -5.59 3.31
N ALA A 71 7.34 -6.83 2.89
CA ALA A 71 7.41 -7.19 1.47
C ALA A 71 6.06 -6.96 0.76
N LEU A 72 5.92 -5.86 0.02
CA LEU A 72 4.83 -5.69 -0.94
C LEU A 72 5.24 -6.36 -2.27
N VAL A 73 4.51 -7.40 -2.67
CA VAL A 73 4.70 -8.03 -3.98
C VAL A 73 3.42 -7.92 -4.78
N GLN A 74 3.50 -7.27 -5.93
CA GLN A 74 2.39 -7.15 -6.86
C GLN A 74 2.50 -8.20 -7.95
N PHE A 75 1.41 -8.92 -8.20
CA PHE A 75 1.31 -9.87 -9.30
C PHE A 75 0.22 -9.43 -10.27
N THR A 76 0.50 -9.57 -11.57
CA THR A 76 -0.52 -9.43 -12.61
C THR A 76 -1.35 -10.72 -12.63
N ALA A 77 -2.60 -10.64 -12.19
CA ALA A 77 -3.54 -11.76 -12.17
C ALA A 77 -4.42 -11.77 -13.43
N THR A 78 -3.81 -12.05 -14.58
CA THR A 78 -4.52 -12.30 -15.85
C THR A 78 -4.37 -13.75 -16.26
N SER A 79 -5.27 -14.24 -17.12
CA SER A 79 -5.22 -15.61 -17.67
C SER A 79 -3.92 -15.92 -18.40
N ASP A 80 -3.26 -14.89 -18.93
CA ASP A 80 -2.02 -15.03 -19.70
C ASP A 80 -0.77 -14.92 -18.80
N ALA A 81 -0.91 -14.30 -17.63
CA ALA A 81 0.18 -14.08 -16.68
C ALA A 81 0.21 -15.08 -15.52
N SER A 82 -0.86 -15.86 -15.34
CA SER A 82 -1.01 -16.78 -14.22
C SER A 82 -1.66 -18.10 -14.63
N ALA A 83 -1.02 -19.21 -14.25
CA ALA A 83 -1.50 -20.55 -14.57
C ALA A 83 -1.06 -21.56 -13.51
N LEU A 84 -1.91 -22.56 -13.28
CA LEU A 84 -1.56 -23.78 -12.58
C LEU A 84 -1.20 -24.84 -13.61
N ILE A 85 0.03 -25.35 -13.57
CA ILE A 85 0.52 -26.30 -14.58
C ILE A 85 0.76 -27.66 -13.92
N LEU A 86 0.02 -28.67 -14.39
CA LEU A 86 0.24 -30.07 -14.02
C LEU A 86 1.18 -30.72 -15.03
N TYR A 87 2.35 -31.16 -14.58
CA TYR A 87 3.27 -31.97 -15.38
C TYR A 87 3.08 -33.46 -15.04
N TYR A 88 2.93 -34.30 -16.06
CA TYR A 88 2.70 -35.74 -15.91
C TYR A 88 3.33 -36.52 -17.07
N HIS A 89 3.46 -37.85 -16.94
CA HIS A 89 3.95 -38.70 -18.03
C HIS A 89 2.80 -39.40 -18.72
N ASP A 90 2.98 -39.73 -20.00
CA ASP A 90 2.02 -40.53 -20.75
C ASP A 90 1.88 -41.91 -20.07
N PRO A 91 0.64 -42.39 -19.80
CA PRO A 91 0.42 -43.71 -19.19
C PRO A 91 0.86 -44.88 -20.09
N THR A 92 0.98 -44.67 -21.40
CA THR A 92 1.41 -45.67 -22.39
C THR A 92 2.90 -45.59 -22.73
N ASP A 93 3.52 -44.42 -22.53
CA ASP A 93 4.96 -44.20 -22.70
C ASP A 93 5.51 -43.28 -21.59
N PRO A 94 6.08 -43.85 -20.52
CA PRO A 94 6.65 -43.08 -19.41
C PRO A 94 7.82 -42.16 -19.80
N SER A 95 8.40 -42.28 -20.99
CA SER A 95 9.44 -41.37 -21.46
C SER A 95 8.89 -40.05 -22.01
N THR A 96 7.59 -40.02 -22.36
CA THR A 96 6.90 -38.85 -22.89
C THR A 96 6.36 -37.98 -21.75
N VAL A 97 6.85 -36.74 -21.68
CA VAL A 97 6.42 -35.73 -20.69
C VAL A 97 5.29 -34.88 -21.28
N LEU A 98 4.18 -34.80 -20.56
CA LEU A 98 3.00 -34.03 -20.90
C LEU A 98 2.75 -32.95 -19.84
N ASN A 99 1.98 -31.94 -20.22
CA ASN A 99 1.51 -30.92 -19.29
C ASN A 99 0.09 -30.48 -19.63
N HIS A 100 -0.64 -30.06 -18.59
CA HIS A 100 -1.93 -29.41 -18.72
C HIS A 100 -1.91 -28.10 -17.94
N SER A 101 -2.37 -27.03 -18.57
CA SER A 101 -2.37 -25.68 -17.99
C SER A 101 -3.80 -25.27 -17.66
N PHE A 102 -4.06 -25.07 -16.38
CA PHE A 102 -5.30 -24.48 -15.89
C PHE A 102 -5.13 -22.97 -15.79
N SER A 103 -6.04 -22.22 -16.42
CA SER A 103 -6.04 -20.75 -16.34
C SER A 103 -6.52 -20.31 -14.95
N LEU A 104 -5.82 -19.36 -14.34
CA LEU A 104 -6.28 -18.72 -13.11
C LEU A 104 -7.08 -17.47 -13.49
N SER A 105 -8.30 -17.35 -12.94
CA SER A 105 -9.28 -16.34 -13.40
C SER A 105 -8.71 -14.92 -13.42
N ALA A 106 -9.13 -14.12 -14.40
CA ALA A 106 -8.75 -12.71 -14.54
C ALA A 106 -9.65 -11.71 -13.76
N GLY A 107 -10.67 -12.20 -13.03
CA GLY A 107 -11.79 -11.35 -12.58
C GLY A 107 -11.96 -11.18 -11.08
N ARG A 108 -11.51 -12.14 -10.25
CA ARG A 108 -11.72 -12.13 -8.79
C ARG A 108 -10.41 -12.34 -8.06
N HIS A 109 -9.83 -11.27 -7.59
CA HIS A 109 -8.68 -11.28 -6.69
C HIS A 109 -8.98 -10.38 -5.49
N PHE A 110 -8.43 -10.73 -4.35
CA PHE A 110 -8.39 -9.86 -3.18
C PHE A 110 -6.96 -9.85 -2.65
N TYR A 111 -6.60 -8.76 -2.00
CA TYR A 111 -5.38 -8.69 -1.20
C TYR A 111 -5.77 -8.36 0.23
N GLN A 112 -4.97 -8.83 1.17
CA GLN A 112 -5.06 -8.45 2.57
C GLN A 112 -3.79 -7.69 2.89
N ALA A 113 -3.95 -6.49 3.45
CA ALA A 113 -2.86 -5.71 3.95
C ALA A 113 -3.13 -5.46 5.44
N GLU A 114 -2.10 -5.66 6.24
CA GLU A 114 -2.13 -5.43 7.68
C GLU A 114 -0.87 -4.66 8.08
N ALA A 115 -0.99 -3.86 9.14
CA ALA A 115 0.17 -3.26 9.78
C ALA A 115 0.00 -3.34 11.29
N ASP A 116 0.98 -3.96 11.92
CA ASP A 116 1.21 -3.81 13.35
C ASP A 116 1.99 -2.52 13.58
N ARG A 117 1.36 -1.58 14.30
CA ARG A 117 1.93 -0.27 14.64
C ARG A 117 2.21 -0.15 16.14
N SER A 118 2.05 -1.24 16.89
CA SER A 118 2.20 -1.25 18.36
C SER A 118 3.61 -0.87 18.82
N ALA A 119 4.63 -1.21 18.03
CA ALA A 119 6.03 -0.85 18.29
C ALA A 119 6.38 0.60 17.93
N ILE A 120 5.51 1.32 17.19
CA ILE A 120 5.75 2.71 16.80
C ILE A 120 5.08 3.63 17.83
N ALA A 121 5.88 4.52 18.42
CA ALA A 121 5.43 5.46 19.45
C ALA A 121 4.15 6.19 19.03
N GLY A 122 3.10 6.07 19.85
CA GLY A 122 1.81 6.73 19.65
C GLY A 122 0.89 6.11 18.58
N LEU A 123 1.39 5.23 17.70
CA LEU A 123 0.59 4.68 16.58
C LEU A 123 -0.14 3.38 16.90
N GLY A 124 0.09 2.77 18.06
CA GLY A 124 -0.60 1.54 18.49
C GLY A 124 -2.13 1.54 18.29
N PRO A 125 -2.86 2.63 18.64
CA PRO A 125 -4.31 2.74 18.41
C PRO A 125 -4.76 2.67 16.94
N PHE A 126 -3.85 2.86 15.99
CA PHE A 126 -4.15 2.78 14.55
C PHE A 126 -3.80 1.42 13.95
N THR A 127 -3.45 0.40 14.73
CA THR A 127 -3.17 -0.94 14.22
C THR A 127 -4.39 -1.54 13.51
N THR A 128 -4.21 -2.18 12.35
CA THR A 128 -5.31 -2.67 11.51
C THR A 128 -6.07 -3.87 12.07
N SER A 129 -5.61 -4.45 13.18
CA SER A 129 -6.32 -5.52 13.91
C SER A 129 -7.65 -5.05 14.52
N THR A 130 -7.91 -3.75 14.61
CA THR A 130 -9.19 -3.21 15.07
C THR A 130 -10.15 -3.10 13.89
N THR A 131 -11.34 -3.69 14.00
CA THR A 131 -12.39 -3.77 12.95
C THR A 131 -13.03 -2.42 12.56
N THR A 132 -12.48 -1.29 13.02
CA THR A 132 -13.02 0.05 12.79
C THR A 132 -11.96 0.95 12.19
N MET A 133 -12.20 1.49 10.99
CA MET A 133 -11.40 2.60 10.48
C MET A 133 -11.59 3.81 11.41
N SER A 134 -10.52 4.26 12.05
CA SER A 134 -10.55 5.42 12.94
C SER A 134 -10.28 6.69 12.13
N LEU A 135 -11.21 7.64 12.16
CA LEU A 135 -10.95 9.04 11.77
C LEU A 135 -10.34 9.84 12.94
N GLY A 136 -9.94 9.15 14.02
CA GLY A 136 -9.25 9.75 15.14
C GLY A 136 -7.90 10.33 14.74
N GLN A 137 -7.43 11.28 15.53
CA GLN A 137 -6.11 11.87 15.40
C GLN A 137 -5.38 11.77 16.73
N ILE A 138 -4.05 11.78 16.66
CA ILE A 138 -3.18 11.86 17.83
C ILE A 138 -2.33 13.12 17.73
N ASN A 139 -1.88 13.61 18.89
CA ASN A 139 -0.97 14.74 18.93
C ASN A 139 0.42 14.32 18.42
N SER A 140 1.09 15.21 17.69
CA SER A 140 2.46 14.98 17.18
C SER A 140 3.48 14.69 18.29
N ALA A 141 3.24 15.13 19.53
CA ALA A 141 4.06 14.78 20.68
C ALA A 141 4.11 13.26 20.93
N LEU A 142 3.03 12.53 20.63
CA LEU A 142 2.97 11.08 20.79
C LEU A 142 3.77 10.32 19.73
N THR A 143 4.05 10.96 18.60
CA THR A 143 4.88 10.41 17.50
C THR A 143 6.27 11.01 17.46
N THR A 144 6.75 11.62 18.56
CA THR A 144 8.06 12.31 18.61
C THR A 144 8.22 13.38 17.52
N GLN A 145 7.13 14.04 17.15
CA GLN A 145 7.04 15.02 16.06
C GLN A 145 7.38 14.47 14.67
N GLN A 146 7.27 13.14 14.48
CA GLN A 146 7.43 12.51 13.18
C GLN A 146 6.09 12.33 12.48
N THR A 147 6.13 12.41 11.15
CA THR A 147 4.98 12.18 10.27
C THR A 147 5.03 10.74 9.73
N TYR A 148 3.85 10.16 9.54
CA TYR A 148 3.70 8.80 9.05
C TYR A 148 2.58 8.76 8.01
N ILE A 149 2.86 8.11 6.88
CA ILE A 149 1.92 7.98 5.77
C ILE A 149 1.94 6.54 5.28
N GLN A 150 0.76 5.95 5.08
CA GLN A 150 0.60 4.64 4.48
C GLN A 150 -0.71 4.59 3.68
N GLY A 151 -0.61 4.69 2.34
CA GLY A 151 -1.78 4.74 1.45
C GLY A 151 -2.70 3.54 1.56
N VAL A 152 -2.17 2.32 1.38
CA VAL A 152 -2.97 1.08 1.34
C VAL A 152 -3.80 0.86 2.62
N LEU A 153 -3.29 1.27 3.77
CA LEU A 153 -3.95 1.09 5.08
C LEU A 153 -4.56 2.38 5.64
N GLY A 154 -4.61 3.45 4.84
CA GLY A 154 -5.27 4.70 5.20
C GLY A 154 -4.65 5.49 6.35
N LEU A 155 -3.35 5.31 6.65
CA LEU A 155 -2.66 6.16 7.62
C LEU A 155 -2.27 7.46 6.93
N GLN A 156 -2.77 8.58 7.44
CA GLN A 156 -2.53 9.91 6.89
C GLN A 156 -1.95 10.82 7.97
N THR A 157 -1.17 11.82 7.55
CA THR A 157 -0.71 12.86 8.47
C THR A 157 -1.63 14.07 8.35
N LYS A 158 -2.28 14.45 9.45
CA LYS A 158 -2.96 15.74 9.53
C LYS A 158 -1.96 16.83 9.89
N VAL A 159 -2.01 17.93 9.16
CA VAL A 159 -1.21 19.12 9.45
C VAL A 159 -2.15 20.28 9.71
N GLU A 160 -1.90 20.98 10.81
CA GLU A 160 -2.69 22.12 11.25
C GLU A 160 -1.76 23.34 11.42
N ILE A 161 -2.20 24.51 10.95
CA ILE A 161 -1.53 25.78 11.19
C ILE A 161 -2.36 26.54 12.22
N PRO A 162 -2.01 26.47 13.51
CA PRO A 162 -2.82 27.05 14.57
C PRO A 162 -2.86 28.58 14.43
N TYR A 163 -3.99 29.18 14.83
CA TYR A 163 -4.21 30.63 14.85
C TYR A 163 -4.09 31.38 13.51
N LEU A 164 -3.97 30.68 12.38
CA LEU A 164 -3.90 31.30 11.05
C LEU A 164 -5.08 32.23 10.76
N ALA A 165 -6.30 31.82 11.13
CA ALA A 165 -7.50 32.63 10.99
C ALA A 165 -7.54 33.85 11.93
N SER A 166 -6.80 33.79 13.06
CA SER A 166 -6.70 34.88 14.03
C SER A 166 -5.82 36.02 13.53
N LEU A 167 -4.97 35.78 12.52
CA LEU A 167 -4.11 36.82 11.95
C LEU A 167 -4.92 38.02 11.44
N ARG A 168 -6.16 37.79 10.98
CA ARG A 168 -7.12 38.85 10.58
C ARG A 168 -7.35 39.93 11.65
N SER A 169 -7.16 39.61 12.92
CA SER A 169 -7.30 40.57 14.02
C SER A 169 -6.21 41.64 14.02
N PHE A 170 -5.05 41.38 13.41
CA PHE A 170 -3.92 42.31 13.34
C PHE A 170 -4.00 43.30 12.16
N GLY A 171 -4.92 43.11 11.21
CA GLY A 171 -5.09 44.05 10.10
C GLY A 171 -6.00 43.52 8.99
N ARG A 172 -6.60 44.45 8.22
CA ARG A 172 -7.56 44.14 7.15
C ARG A 172 -6.95 43.60 5.86
N ASN A 173 -5.63 43.72 5.65
CA ASN A 173 -4.95 43.41 4.40
C ASN A 173 -3.63 42.65 4.62
N ILE A 174 -3.69 41.50 5.30
CA ILE A 174 -2.51 40.63 5.43
C ILE A 174 -2.32 39.88 4.12
N ILE A 175 -1.18 40.12 3.48
CA ILE A 175 -0.75 39.41 2.29
C ILE A 175 0.35 38.42 2.71
N VAL A 176 0.12 37.15 2.46
CA VAL A 176 1.14 36.12 2.58
C VAL A 176 1.99 36.20 1.32
N THR A 177 3.29 36.46 1.47
CA THR A 177 4.23 36.52 0.33
C THR A 177 4.87 35.18 0.03
N SER A 178 5.00 34.32 1.06
CA SER A 178 5.51 32.96 0.94
C SER A 178 4.97 32.11 2.08
N ALA A 179 4.60 30.87 1.76
CA ALA A 179 4.32 29.83 2.74
C ALA A 179 4.74 28.50 2.12
N VAL A 180 5.84 27.94 2.63
CA VAL A 180 6.43 26.69 2.14
C VAL A 180 6.52 25.72 3.31
N MET A 181 6.11 24.48 3.07
CA MET A 181 6.27 23.39 4.01
C MET A 181 7.27 22.38 3.45
N THR A 182 8.17 21.92 4.31
CA THR A 182 9.14 20.88 4.02
C THR A 182 8.89 19.70 4.93
N ALA A 183 8.93 18.49 4.38
CA ALA A 183 8.87 17.25 5.13
C ALA A 183 10.10 16.41 4.75
N GLN A 184 11.03 16.30 5.69
CA GLN A 184 12.28 15.56 5.48
C GLN A 184 12.07 14.09 5.78
N ILE A 185 12.73 13.24 5.01
CA ILE A 185 12.77 11.79 5.25
C ILE A 185 14.03 11.49 6.05
N PRO A 186 13.91 10.97 7.28
CA PRO A 186 15.05 10.53 8.06
C PRO A 186 15.93 9.53 7.28
N ASP A 187 17.25 9.62 7.42
CA ASP A 187 18.17 8.74 6.68
C ASP A 187 17.93 7.25 6.96
N ASN A 188 17.38 6.91 8.14
CA ASN A 188 17.07 5.54 8.54
C ASN A 188 15.75 4.99 7.96
N THR A 189 14.93 5.79 7.27
CA THR A 189 13.69 5.35 6.61
C THR A 189 13.83 5.23 5.10
N SER A 190 14.96 5.63 4.52
CA SER A 190 15.24 5.51 3.08
C SER A 190 16.19 4.33 2.77
N GLY A 191 15.84 3.51 1.78
CA GLY A 191 16.74 2.51 1.21
C GLY A 191 16.71 1.10 1.81
N LEU A 192 17.77 0.35 1.53
CA LEU A 192 17.95 -1.13 1.57
C LEU A 192 17.45 -1.89 2.82
N ARG A 193 17.10 -1.21 3.92
CA ARG A 193 16.59 -1.84 5.15
C ARG A 193 15.07 -2.04 5.17
N MET A 194 14.31 -1.26 4.41
CA MET A 194 12.83 -1.35 4.38
C MET A 194 12.27 -1.87 3.04
N ASN A 195 13.12 -2.21 2.06
CA ASN A 195 12.75 -2.71 0.73
C ASN A 195 11.69 -1.88 -0.04
N MET A 196 11.36 -0.67 0.43
CA MET A 196 10.42 0.25 -0.18
C MET A 196 11.10 1.59 -0.42
N LEU A 197 10.94 2.10 -1.65
CA LEU A 197 11.32 3.47 -1.97
C LEU A 197 10.30 4.43 -1.33
N PRO A 198 10.72 5.66 -0.95
CA PRO A 198 9.77 6.72 -0.63
C PRO A 198 8.72 6.90 -1.73
N PRO A 199 7.47 7.22 -1.39
CA PRO A 199 6.46 7.55 -2.38
C PRO A 199 6.94 8.64 -3.34
N ALA A 200 6.86 8.41 -4.65
CA ALA A 200 7.29 9.42 -5.62
C ALA A 200 6.44 10.70 -5.55
N LEU A 201 5.17 10.54 -5.17
CA LEU A 201 4.15 11.60 -5.10
C LEU A 201 3.46 11.54 -3.75
N LEU A 202 3.17 12.72 -3.17
CA LEU A 202 2.20 12.89 -2.11
C LEU A 202 1.07 13.82 -2.56
N ASP A 203 -0.12 13.60 -2.02
CA ASP A 203 -1.30 14.41 -2.24
C ASP A 203 -1.70 15.15 -0.96
N LEU A 204 -2.36 16.30 -1.15
CA LEU A 204 -2.88 17.09 -0.04
C LEU A 204 -4.36 17.38 -0.23
N HIS A 205 -5.12 17.06 0.80
CA HIS A 205 -6.56 17.25 0.83
C HIS A 205 -6.98 18.21 1.95
N THR A 206 -7.96 19.04 1.65
CA THR A 206 -8.72 19.72 2.69
C THR A 206 -9.49 18.71 3.53
N THR A 207 -9.77 19.07 4.77
CA THR A 207 -10.52 18.22 5.68
C THR A 207 -11.56 19.00 6.47
N ASN A 208 -12.59 18.31 6.96
CA ASN A 208 -13.55 18.87 7.91
C ASN A 208 -13.10 18.64 9.37
N GLN A 209 -13.92 19.08 10.32
CA GLN A 209 -13.66 18.93 11.75
C GLN A 209 -13.61 17.46 12.21
N ASN A 210 -14.19 16.54 11.43
CA ASN A 210 -14.22 15.11 11.70
C ASN A 210 -13.10 14.35 10.97
N ASN A 211 -12.08 15.05 10.47
CA ASN A 211 -10.97 14.50 9.70
C ASN A 211 -11.40 13.73 8.45
N GLN A 212 -12.56 14.05 7.87
CA GLN A 212 -12.96 13.48 6.58
C GLN A 212 -12.26 14.23 5.46
N GLN A 213 -11.71 13.47 4.51
CA GLN A 213 -11.09 14.00 3.30
C GLN A 213 -12.16 14.64 2.42
N LEU A 214 -11.91 15.86 1.94
CA LEU A 214 -12.82 16.61 1.08
C LEU A 214 -12.20 16.76 -0.32
N VAL A 215 -11.77 17.97 -0.67
CA VAL A 215 -11.26 18.33 -1.99
C VAL A 215 -9.73 18.37 -1.95
N VAL A 216 -9.09 17.86 -3.00
CA VAL A 216 -7.65 18.07 -3.25
C VAL A 216 -7.38 19.57 -3.27
N ILE A 217 -6.37 20.04 -2.56
CA ILE A 217 -5.98 21.45 -2.64
C ILE A 217 -5.35 21.68 -4.02
N PRO A 218 -5.99 22.44 -4.93
CA PRO A 218 -5.40 22.75 -6.23
C PRO A 218 -4.12 23.53 -5.98
N ARG A 219 -3.02 23.15 -6.63
CA ARG A 219 -1.75 23.84 -6.46
C ARG A 219 -1.25 24.41 -7.76
N SER A 220 -0.91 25.69 -7.71
CA SER A 220 -0.11 26.39 -8.69
C SER A 220 1.35 26.02 -8.44
N ASN A 221 1.85 24.96 -9.08
CA ASN A 221 3.30 24.77 -9.17
C ASN A 221 3.83 25.90 -10.07
N VAL A 222 4.64 26.82 -9.52
CA VAL A 222 5.13 28.04 -10.20
C VAL A 222 5.97 27.72 -11.45
N SER A 223 6.23 26.45 -11.76
CA SER A 223 6.93 26.02 -12.99
C SER A 223 6.25 24.94 -13.85
N THR A 224 5.26 24.18 -13.36
CA THR A 224 4.78 22.97 -14.10
C THR A 224 3.29 22.64 -14.01
N GLY A 225 2.47 23.36 -13.23
CA GLY A 225 1.02 23.11 -13.17
C GLY A 225 0.57 21.72 -12.67
N ALA A 226 1.47 20.91 -12.10
CA ALA A 226 1.14 19.60 -11.54
C ALA A 226 0.63 19.70 -10.08
N SER A 227 -0.42 18.95 -9.74
CA SER A 227 -1.12 18.94 -8.44
C SER A 227 -0.47 18.06 -7.36
N THR A 228 0.66 17.43 -7.65
CA THR A 228 1.31 16.41 -6.82
C THR A 228 2.60 16.93 -6.17
N ILE A 229 2.89 16.49 -4.94
CA ILE A 229 4.12 16.83 -4.21
C ILE A 229 5.18 15.79 -4.57
N ASN A 230 6.23 16.21 -5.26
CA ASN A 230 7.26 15.30 -5.73
C ASN A 230 8.29 15.02 -4.64
N TYR A 231 8.73 13.76 -4.57
CA TYR A 231 9.95 13.41 -3.86
C TYR A 231 11.15 14.17 -4.44
N ASN A 232 11.95 14.76 -3.57
CA ASN A 232 13.16 15.49 -3.92
C ASN A 232 14.34 14.93 -3.10
N ALA A 233 15.44 14.62 -3.78
CA ALA A 233 16.66 14.13 -3.15
C ALA A 233 17.40 15.21 -2.33
N ALA A 234 17.05 16.49 -2.52
CA ALA A 234 17.68 17.62 -1.85
C ALA A 234 16.63 18.66 -1.42
N VAL A 235 16.12 18.51 -0.21
CA VAL A 235 15.31 19.49 0.53
C VAL A 235 16.15 20.05 1.67
N ALA A 236 16.37 21.37 1.68
CA ALA A 236 17.18 22.01 2.71
C ALA A 236 16.48 21.97 4.07
N ASN A 237 17.21 21.57 5.12
CA ASN A 237 16.74 21.74 6.49
C ASN A 237 16.92 23.19 6.96
N LEU A 238 16.38 23.48 8.15
CA LEU A 238 16.53 24.79 8.79
C LEU A 238 18.00 25.16 9.12
N ALA A 239 18.90 24.17 9.11
CA ALA A 239 20.34 24.32 9.32
C ALA A 239 21.16 24.40 8.01
N GLY A 240 20.50 24.45 6.83
CA GLY A 240 21.15 24.56 5.53
C GLY A 240 21.73 23.26 4.95
N VAL A 241 21.48 22.11 5.57
CA VAL A 241 21.88 20.79 5.07
C VAL A 241 20.75 20.19 4.25
N SER A 242 21.04 19.79 3.02
CA SER A 242 20.07 19.10 2.16
C SER A 242 19.90 17.66 2.58
N GLN A 243 18.64 17.22 2.68
CA GLN A 243 18.23 15.83 2.91
C GLN A 243 17.10 15.46 1.95
N ALA A 244 16.95 14.18 1.64
CA ALA A 244 15.80 13.69 0.88
C ALA A 244 14.47 14.06 1.57
N GLY A 245 13.46 14.44 0.80
CA GLY A 245 12.21 14.92 1.36
C GLY A 245 11.18 15.38 0.33
N TYR A 246 10.21 16.13 0.82
CA TYR A 246 9.13 16.74 0.06
C TYR A 246 9.06 18.22 0.40
N GLU A 247 8.75 19.05 -0.59
CA GLU A 247 8.53 20.48 -0.42
C GLU A 247 7.29 20.91 -1.20
N TRP A 248 6.45 21.74 -0.59
CA TRP A 248 5.27 22.26 -1.27
C TRP A 248 4.85 23.64 -0.75
N SER A 249 4.20 24.40 -1.62
CA SER A 249 3.58 25.67 -1.26
C SER A 249 2.24 25.47 -0.55
N LEU A 250 2.01 26.28 0.47
CA LEU A 250 0.75 26.46 1.19
C LEU A 250 0.21 27.88 1.04
N LEU A 251 0.77 28.66 0.10
CA LEU A 251 0.45 30.08 -0.09
C LEU A 251 -1.04 30.32 -0.27
N ASP A 252 -1.66 29.64 -1.24
CA ASP A 252 -3.08 29.81 -1.58
C ASP A 252 -3.99 29.40 -0.42
N TYR A 253 -3.63 28.34 0.29
CA TYR A 253 -4.35 27.91 1.49
C TYR A 253 -4.27 28.97 2.60
N CYS A 254 -3.06 29.45 2.90
CA CYS A 254 -2.84 30.43 3.95
C CYS A 254 -3.56 31.75 3.66
N GLN A 255 -3.44 32.24 2.42
CA GLN A 255 -4.14 33.43 1.98
C GLN A 255 -5.66 33.23 1.99
N GLY A 256 -6.17 32.08 1.55
CA GLY A 256 -7.60 31.75 1.56
C GLY A 256 -8.19 31.72 2.97
N VAL A 257 -7.46 31.18 3.95
CA VAL A 257 -7.87 31.18 5.36
C VAL A 257 -7.89 32.60 5.94
N ILE A 258 -6.86 33.40 5.67
CA ILE A 258 -6.77 34.80 6.10
C ILE A 258 -7.85 35.66 5.43
N ASN A 259 -8.23 35.37 4.20
CA ASN A 259 -9.33 36.06 3.52
C ASN A 259 -10.72 35.58 3.99
N GLY A 260 -10.80 34.52 4.80
CA GLY A 260 -12.06 33.90 5.23
C GLY A 260 -12.77 33.10 4.13
N GLN A 261 -12.07 32.78 3.04
CA GLN A 261 -12.58 31.98 1.92
C GLN A 261 -12.50 30.47 2.21
N VAL A 262 -11.57 30.07 3.09
CA VAL A 262 -11.33 28.67 3.47
C VAL A 262 -11.39 28.55 5.00
N THR A 263 -12.03 27.50 5.52
CA THR A 263 -12.03 27.20 6.96
C THR A 263 -10.70 26.57 7.38
N ASN A 264 -10.13 27.02 8.50
CA ASN A 264 -8.87 26.50 9.04
C ASN A 264 -9.06 25.17 9.80
N ASN A 265 -9.34 24.08 9.09
CA ASN A 265 -9.44 22.73 9.66
C ASN A 265 -8.15 21.92 9.46
N GLY A 266 -7.08 22.54 8.95
CA GLY A 266 -5.87 21.85 8.52
C GLY A 266 -6.04 21.11 7.18
N PHE A 267 -5.12 20.18 6.92
CA PHE A 267 -5.07 19.38 5.71
C PHE A 267 -4.52 17.98 5.99
N LEU A 268 -4.90 17.03 5.15
CA LEU A 268 -4.47 15.63 5.21
C LEU A 268 -3.46 15.36 4.11
N LEU A 269 -2.30 14.84 4.51
CA LEU A 269 -1.20 14.43 3.64
C LEU A 269 -1.24 12.91 3.48
N ASN A 270 -1.33 12.44 2.24
CA ASN A 270 -1.29 11.01 1.87
C ASN A 270 -0.49 10.76 0.59
N THR A 271 -0.45 9.49 0.17
CA THR A 271 0.04 9.02 -1.13
C THR A 271 -1.11 8.69 -2.07
#